data_AF-A0A2T0LUZ0-F1
#
_entry.id   AF-A0A2T0LUZ0-F1
#
_cell.length_a   1.000
_cell.length_b   1.000
_cell.length_c   1.000
_cell.angle_alpha   90.00
_cell.angle_beta   90.00
_cell.angle_gamma   90.00
#
_symmetry.space_group_name_H-M   'P 1'
#
loop_
_entity.id
_entity.type
_entity.pdbx_description
1 polymer ?
#
loop_
_entity_poly.entity_id
_entity_poly.type
_entity_poly.pdbx_seq_one_letter_code
_entity_poly.pdbx_strand_id
1 'polypeptide(L)'
;MSATNPAARVRAPELAGDVWLNTGGSPLRLAELRGKIVLLDFWTSGCINCLHVLDELRPIEEEFADVLVTIGVHSPKFLHEGEAAAIEAAVERYGVHHPVLNDPDLTTWQQYAVKAWPTLVVVDPEGYVVHVAAGEGHGEALRRVLADLVREHDGKGTLRRGDSPYVAAGADDPDATNGTELRFPGKAVVTAEGRVLVADSAHHSVAEFASDAETVIRRFGSGERGARDGAFDVATFAEPAGLALLPAGVADQVGYHLVVADTANHLLRGVDLRTGGVRTVAGTGRQWRDGPAEGPALRTDLTSPWDVEWWDAVDGLVIAMAGNHTLGVFDPVAGTVRRLAGTTVEGLRDGAAEEAFLAQPSGLAADGERLWFADAETSAVRRVERDGDGFTVHTAVGTDLFSFGHRDGPAADALLQHPLGVAVLPDGAIGVADTYNGAVRRYDPGTGEVSTLARGVAEPSGLVVTEGRVLVVESAAHRLRALEEGAAEDVTGDPHAVRRPPTVLAPGEVEFSVEFVPPPGEKLDDRFGPSTRLEVSASPPELLADGAGTGTELSRVIRLSAAADGPREGVLQVVAQAASCDDDTSGAEHPACRVTRQDWGVPVRLDPEGDGNLRLVMAGAPRS
;
A
#
# COMPACT_ATOMS: atom_id res chain seq x y z
N MET A 1 13.23 -43.67 15.35
CA MET A 1 12.66 -42.53 16.10
C MET A 1 13.82 -41.59 16.37
N SER A 2 14.08 -40.66 15.46
CA SER A 2 15.03 -39.57 15.71
C SER A 2 14.27 -38.54 16.53
N ALA A 3 14.65 -38.36 17.80
CA ALA A 3 14.11 -37.29 18.61
C ALA A 3 14.64 -35.98 18.03
N THR A 4 13.81 -35.29 17.25
CA THR A 4 14.02 -33.89 16.90
C THR A 4 14.11 -33.10 18.20
N ASN A 5 15.28 -32.50 18.42
CA ASN A 5 15.49 -31.57 19.53
C ASN A 5 14.39 -30.47 19.41
N PRO A 6 13.57 -30.20 20.44
CA PRO A 6 12.57 -29.15 20.33
C PRO A 6 13.29 -27.84 20.01
N ALA A 7 12.92 -27.20 18.90
CA ALA A 7 13.47 -25.91 18.51
C ALA A 7 13.39 -24.95 19.71
N ALA A 8 14.45 -24.19 19.98
CA ALA A 8 14.46 -23.27 21.11
C ALA A 8 13.35 -22.23 20.92
N ARG A 9 12.40 -22.17 21.86
CA ARG A 9 11.29 -21.20 21.82
C ARG A 9 11.83 -19.79 22.05
N VAL A 10 11.50 -18.86 21.16
CA VAL A 10 11.87 -17.45 21.27
C VAL A 10 10.83 -16.73 22.13
N ARG A 11 11.25 -16.10 23.24
CA ARG A 11 10.35 -15.23 24.01
C ARG A 11 10.15 -13.93 23.24
N ALA A 12 8.92 -13.45 23.19
CA ALA A 12 8.58 -12.16 22.62
C ALA A 12 9.29 -11.03 23.40
N PRO A 13 10.16 -10.22 22.76
CA PRO A 13 10.72 -9.02 23.37
C PRO A 13 9.62 -8.01 23.75
N GLU A 14 9.82 -7.28 24.85
CA GLU A 14 8.88 -6.21 25.24
C GLU A 14 8.87 -5.09 24.21
N LEU A 15 7.70 -4.50 23.97
CA LEU A 15 7.53 -3.48 22.94
C LEU A 15 8.11 -2.13 23.39
N ALA A 16 8.79 -1.44 22.48
CA ALA A 16 9.39 -0.12 22.69
C ALA A 16 8.94 0.84 21.58
N GLY A 17 8.49 2.02 21.98
CA GLY A 17 8.02 3.08 21.10
C GLY A 17 7.61 4.29 21.93
N ASP A 18 7.13 5.36 21.29
CA ASP A 18 6.92 6.65 21.95
C ASP A 18 5.44 6.94 22.28
N VAL A 19 4.52 6.58 21.40
CA VAL A 19 3.08 6.87 21.53
C VAL A 19 2.26 5.59 21.44
N TRP A 20 1.23 5.51 22.28
CA TRP A 20 0.18 4.50 22.21
C TRP A 20 -1.15 5.13 21.85
N LEU A 21 -1.75 4.68 20.76
CA LEU A 21 -3.10 5.04 20.34
C LEU A 21 -4.05 3.88 20.65
N ASN A 22 -5.33 4.20 20.81
CA ASN A 22 -6.39 3.24 21.08
C ASN A 22 -6.24 2.43 22.39
N THR A 23 -5.59 3.00 23.42
CA THR A 23 -5.36 2.36 24.73
C THR A 23 -5.82 3.19 25.93
N GLY A 24 -6.53 4.30 25.70
CA GLY A 24 -6.95 5.22 26.76
C GLY A 24 -5.76 5.95 27.43
N GLY A 25 -4.67 6.14 26.68
CA GLY A 25 -3.46 6.83 27.13
C GLY A 25 -2.51 5.99 27.98
N SER A 26 -2.76 4.68 28.12
CA SER A 26 -1.89 3.78 28.89
C SER A 26 -1.05 2.89 27.97
N PRO A 27 0.28 2.82 28.15
CA PRO A 27 1.11 1.86 27.43
C PRO A 27 0.73 0.42 27.78
N LEU A 28 0.67 -0.45 26.77
CA LEU A 28 0.46 -1.89 26.98
C LEU A 28 1.80 -2.60 27.21
N ARG A 29 1.80 -3.60 28.09
CA ARG A 29 2.94 -4.51 28.28
C ARG A 29 2.57 -5.95 27.93
N LEU A 30 3.42 -6.65 27.20
CA LEU A 30 3.19 -8.05 26.82
C LEU A 30 3.03 -8.97 28.03
N ALA A 31 3.66 -8.62 29.16
CA ALA A 31 3.48 -9.34 30.42
C ALA A 31 2.04 -9.25 30.97
N GLU A 32 1.34 -8.14 30.73
CA GLU A 32 -0.04 -7.91 31.17
C GLU A 32 -1.03 -8.68 30.27
N LEU A 33 -0.64 -8.97 29.03
CA LEU A 33 -1.39 -9.76 28.06
C LEU A 33 -1.19 -11.28 28.19
N ARG A 34 -0.45 -11.75 29.22
CA ARG A 34 -0.28 -13.19 29.45
C ARG A 34 -1.62 -13.89 29.61
N GLY A 35 -1.81 -14.96 28.83
CA GLY A 35 -3.09 -15.66 28.71
C GLY A 35 -3.88 -15.27 27.46
N LYS A 36 -3.49 -14.24 26.72
CA LYS A 36 -4.06 -13.88 25.41
C LYS A 36 -3.14 -14.34 24.29
N ILE A 37 -3.72 -14.60 23.12
CA ILE A 37 -2.93 -14.64 21.89
C ILE A 37 -2.70 -13.18 21.48
N VAL A 38 -1.46 -12.81 21.19
CA VAL A 38 -1.13 -11.44 20.73
C VAL A 38 -0.66 -11.52 19.28
N LEU A 39 -1.27 -10.70 18.42
CA LEU A 39 -0.85 -10.52 17.04
C LEU A 39 -0.20 -9.14 16.91
N LEU A 40 1.08 -9.09 16.59
CA LEU A 40 1.77 -7.85 16.25
C LEU A 40 1.71 -7.67 14.74
N ASP A 41 1.21 -6.54 14.29
CA ASP A 41 1.22 -6.13 12.87
C ASP A 41 2.24 -5.01 12.68
N PHE A 42 3.37 -5.31 12.06
CA PHE A 42 4.39 -4.32 11.71
C PHE A 42 4.02 -3.64 10.41
N TRP A 43 3.52 -2.40 10.50
CA TRP A 43 2.89 -1.70 9.39
C TRP A 43 3.37 -0.25 9.25
N THR A 44 3.07 0.37 8.11
CA THR A 44 3.31 1.80 7.85
C THR A 44 2.17 2.35 7.00
N SER A 45 1.77 3.59 7.24
CA SER A 45 0.56 4.19 6.66
C SER A 45 0.58 4.44 5.15
N GLY A 46 1.77 4.59 4.56
CA GLY A 46 1.95 4.84 3.12
C GLY A 46 1.95 3.58 2.26
N CYS A 47 2.10 2.40 2.86
CA CYS A 47 2.28 1.14 2.13
C CYS A 47 0.94 0.45 1.83
N ILE A 48 0.61 0.27 0.56
CA ILE A 48 -0.64 -0.39 0.13
C ILE A 48 -0.78 -1.82 0.66
N ASN A 49 0.31 -2.58 0.73
CA ASN A 49 0.31 -3.95 1.24
C ASN A 49 -0.11 -3.99 2.73
N CYS A 50 0.30 -2.98 3.52
CA CYS A 50 -0.15 -2.83 4.89
C CYS A 50 -1.65 -2.56 4.98
N LEU A 51 -2.18 -1.70 4.10
CA LEU A 51 -3.61 -1.39 4.08
C LEU A 51 -4.46 -2.62 3.72
N HIS A 52 -3.99 -3.47 2.80
CA HIS A 52 -4.65 -4.74 2.52
C HIS A 52 -4.67 -5.67 3.74
N VAL A 53 -3.57 -5.74 4.49
CA VAL A 53 -3.51 -6.54 5.73
C VAL A 53 -4.49 -6.02 6.77
N LEU A 54 -4.66 -4.71 6.94
CA LEU A 54 -5.70 -4.18 7.85
C LEU A 54 -7.08 -4.76 7.52
N ASP A 55 -7.45 -4.82 6.24
CA ASP A 55 -8.73 -5.40 5.81
C ASP A 55 -8.79 -6.93 5.97
N GLU A 56 -7.67 -7.65 5.83
CA GLU A 56 -7.58 -9.07 6.16
C GLU A 56 -7.77 -9.33 7.66
N LEU A 57 -7.30 -8.43 8.53
CA LEU A 57 -7.34 -8.58 9.99
C LEU A 57 -8.72 -8.33 10.58
N ARG A 58 -9.54 -7.42 10.02
CA ARG A 58 -10.89 -7.10 10.55
C ARG A 58 -11.75 -8.34 10.86
N PRO A 59 -12.00 -9.28 9.92
CA PRO A 59 -12.80 -10.46 10.23
C PRO A 59 -12.14 -11.40 11.25
N ILE A 60 -10.81 -11.43 11.32
CA ILE A 60 -10.06 -12.25 12.28
C ILE A 60 -10.19 -11.67 13.70
N GLU A 61 -10.10 -10.35 13.81
CA GLU A 61 -10.31 -9.65 15.08
C GLU A 61 -11.72 -9.87 15.62
N GLU A 62 -12.73 -9.85 14.75
CA GLU A 62 -14.10 -10.19 15.11
C GLU A 62 -14.27 -11.65 15.54
N GLU A 63 -13.71 -12.60 14.79
CA GLU A 63 -13.82 -14.04 15.07
C GLU A 63 -13.16 -14.43 16.40
N PHE A 64 -12.01 -13.84 16.71
CA PHE A 64 -11.21 -14.16 17.89
C PHE A 64 -11.24 -13.09 18.99
N ALA A 65 -12.24 -12.20 18.97
CA ALA A 65 -12.31 -11.03 19.85
C ALA A 65 -12.17 -11.35 21.35
N ASP A 66 -12.59 -12.55 21.78
CA ASP A 66 -12.54 -12.96 23.19
C ASP A 66 -11.15 -13.47 23.63
N VAL A 67 -10.23 -13.74 22.71
CA VAL A 67 -8.93 -14.38 22.99
C VAL A 67 -7.73 -13.68 22.35
N LEU A 68 -7.95 -12.91 21.30
CA LEU A 68 -6.92 -12.21 20.53
C LEU A 68 -6.79 -10.76 20.99
N VAL A 69 -5.54 -10.27 20.99
CA VAL A 69 -5.21 -8.85 21.06
C VAL A 69 -4.28 -8.53 19.90
N THR A 70 -4.78 -7.80 18.92
CA THR A 70 -3.94 -7.22 17.86
C THR A 70 -3.28 -5.95 18.37
N ILE A 71 -2.00 -5.75 18.03
CA ILE A 71 -1.27 -4.51 18.26
C ILE A 71 -0.60 -4.12 16.94
N GLY A 72 -1.03 -3.02 16.36
CA GLY A 72 -0.33 -2.41 15.23
C GLY A 72 0.96 -1.76 15.71
N VAL A 73 2.11 -2.31 15.36
CA VAL A 73 3.42 -1.70 15.58
C VAL A 73 3.74 -0.85 14.35
N HIS A 74 3.35 0.43 14.40
CA HIS A 74 3.59 1.38 13.33
C HIS A 74 5.10 1.69 13.26
N SER A 75 5.74 1.26 12.18
CA SER A 75 7.18 1.36 11.93
C SER A 75 7.37 2.18 10.65
N PRO A 76 7.56 3.51 10.75
CA PRO A 76 7.44 4.40 9.60
C PRO A 76 8.50 4.14 8.52
N LYS A 77 8.09 4.20 7.25
CA LYS A 77 9.00 4.24 6.10
C LYS A 77 9.49 5.68 5.88
N PHE A 78 8.58 6.64 5.84
CA PHE A 78 8.84 8.06 5.64
C PHE A 78 8.87 8.82 6.96
N LEU A 79 9.61 9.94 7.00
CA LEU A 79 9.77 10.74 8.23
C LEU A 79 8.42 11.26 8.76
N HIS A 80 7.57 11.76 7.85
CA HIS A 80 6.23 12.27 8.17
C HIS A 80 5.39 11.26 8.96
N GLU A 81 5.45 9.98 8.59
CA GLU A 81 4.64 8.94 9.22
C GLU A 81 5.00 8.74 10.71
N GLY A 82 6.24 9.04 11.11
CA GLY A 82 6.68 8.92 12.50
C GLY A 82 6.12 10.03 13.41
N GLU A 83 5.51 11.08 12.86
CA GLU A 83 4.93 12.18 13.63
C GLU A 83 3.59 11.77 14.25
N ALA A 84 3.38 12.12 15.52
CA ALA A 84 2.19 11.75 16.28
C ALA A 84 0.86 12.14 15.58
N ALA A 85 0.81 13.34 14.99
CA ALA A 85 -0.39 13.80 14.27
C ALA A 85 -0.65 13.01 12.98
N ALA A 86 0.41 12.58 12.28
CA ALA A 86 0.30 11.80 11.05
C ALA A 86 -0.23 10.39 11.35
N ILE A 87 0.32 9.73 12.38
CA ILE A 87 -0.18 8.40 12.79
C ILE A 87 -1.60 8.46 13.36
N GLU A 88 -1.96 9.50 14.13
CA GLU A 88 -3.34 9.72 14.58
C GLU A 88 -4.30 9.85 13.39
N ALA A 89 -3.93 10.67 12.39
CA ALA A 89 -4.70 10.83 11.16
C ALA A 89 -4.80 9.52 10.35
N ALA A 90 -3.73 8.72 10.28
CA ALA A 90 -3.73 7.44 9.56
C ALA A 90 -4.61 6.38 10.25
N VAL A 91 -4.51 6.26 11.58
CA VAL A 91 -5.36 5.37 12.39
C VAL A 91 -6.83 5.68 12.18
N GLU A 92 -7.18 6.96 12.10
CA GLU A 92 -8.55 7.38 11.85
C GLU A 92 -8.97 7.14 10.40
N ARG A 93 -8.17 7.60 9.42
CA ARG A 93 -8.43 7.49 7.98
C ARG A 93 -8.72 6.06 7.54
N TYR A 94 -7.97 5.11 8.08
CA TYR A 94 -8.10 3.69 7.73
C TYR A 94 -8.96 2.92 8.74
N GLY A 95 -9.61 3.58 9.70
CA GLY A 95 -10.51 2.93 10.66
C GLY A 95 -9.84 1.80 11.44
N VAL A 96 -8.67 2.06 12.01
CA VAL A 96 -7.91 1.05 12.78
C VAL A 96 -8.52 0.90 14.18
N HIS A 97 -9.09 -0.28 14.45
CA HIS A 97 -9.85 -0.58 15.68
C HIS A 97 -9.12 -1.51 16.66
N HIS A 98 -7.79 -1.39 16.71
CA HIS A 98 -6.94 -2.07 17.68
C HIS A 98 -5.89 -1.12 18.26
N PRO A 99 -5.26 -1.46 19.41
CA PRO A 99 -4.11 -0.73 19.95
C PRO A 99 -3.00 -0.51 18.91
N VAL A 100 -2.44 0.69 18.86
CA VAL A 100 -1.32 1.01 17.96
C VAL A 100 -0.16 1.60 18.77
N LEU A 101 1.03 1.08 18.53
CA LEU A 101 2.30 1.60 19.05
C LEU A 101 3.03 2.31 17.91
N ASN A 102 3.45 3.56 18.11
CA ASN A 102 4.38 4.23 17.21
C ASN A 102 5.83 3.87 17.58
N ASP A 103 6.56 3.27 16.63
CA ASP A 103 7.98 2.86 16.74
C ASP A 103 8.83 3.63 15.72
N PRO A 104 9.00 4.96 15.87
CA PRO A 104 9.65 5.80 14.86
C PRO A 104 11.13 5.51 14.67
N ASP A 105 11.78 4.96 15.70
CA ASP A 105 13.19 4.57 15.68
C ASP A 105 13.42 3.12 15.22
N LEU A 106 12.35 2.41 14.81
CA LEU A 106 12.39 1.00 14.39
C LEU A 106 13.02 0.09 15.46
N THR A 107 12.83 0.39 16.75
CA THR A 107 13.42 -0.36 17.87
C THR A 107 12.72 -1.70 18.03
N THR A 108 11.39 -1.72 18.09
CA THR A 108 10.60 -2.95 18.15
C THR A 108 10.75 -3.74 16.85
N TRP A 109 10.74 -3.06 15.70
CA TRP A 109 11.04 -3.67 14.40
C TRP A 109 12.35 -4.49 14.41
N GLN A 110 13.43 -3.90 14.93
CA GLN A 110 14.74 -4.57 15.04
C GLN A 110 14.73 -5.73 16.04
N GLN A 111 14.08 -5.57 17.19
CA GLN A 111 13.99 -6.62 18.21
C GLN A 111 13.29 -7.89 17.70
N TYR A 112 12.34 -7.73 16.78
CA TYR A 112 11.62 -8.83 16.13
C TYR A 112 12.27 -9.27 14.81
N ALA A 113 13.42 -8.70 14.44
CA ALA A 113 14.17 -8.99 13.22
C ALA A 113 13.32 -8.87 11.93
N VAL A 114 12.40 -7.89 11.93
CA VAL A 114 11.52 -7.63 10.79
C VAL A 114 12.32 -7.07 9.61
N LYS A 115 11.91 -7.43 8.37
CA LYS A 115 12.62 -7.05 7.14
C LYS A 115 11.71 -6.56 6.02
N ALA A 116 10.39 -6.65 6.18
CA ALA A 116 9.41 -6.23 5.19
C ALA A 116 8.15 -5.68 5.85
N TRP A 117 7.52 -4.73 5.16
CA TRP A 117 6.18 -4.27 5.47
C TRP A 117 5.17 -4.98 4.56
N PRO A 118 4.01 -5.40 5.09
CA PRO A 118 3.75 -5.68 6.50
C PRO A 118 4.50 -6.92 6.99
N THR A 119 4.60 -7.10 8.31
CA THR A 119 4.96 -8.41 8.90
C THR A 119 4.08 -8.69 10.11
N LEU A 120 3.45 -9.85 10.14
CA LEU A 120 2.63 -10.34 11.22
C LEU A 120 3.44 -11.27 12.13
N VAL A 121 3.36 -11.06 13.45
CA VAL A 121 4.02 -11.90 14.45
C VAL A 121 3.00 -12.36 15.48
N VAL A 122 2.84 -13.68 15.63
CA VAL A 122 1.93 -14.28 16.60
C VAL A 122 2.71 -14.70 17.85
N VAL A 123 2.27 -14.22 18.99
CA VAL A 123 2.77 -14.56 20.32
C VAL A 123 1.70 -15.38 21.06
N ASP A 124 2.11 -16.54 21.57
CA ASP A 124 1.21 -17.44 22.31
C ASP A 124 0.86 -16.90 23.72
N PRO A 125 -0.18 -17.45 24.38
CA PRO A 125 -0.57 -17.10 25.75
C PRO A 125 0.53 -17.22 26.81
N GLU A 126 1.59 -17.99 26.56
CA GLU A 126 2.73 -18.17 27.45
C GLU A 126 3.85 -17.14 27.19
N GLY A 127 3.76 -16.37 26.10
CA GLY A 127 4.66 -15.28 25.74
C GLY A 127 5.76 -15.62 24.75
N TYR A 128 5.57 -16.62 23.91
CA TYR A 128 6.56 -17.05 22.93
C TYR A 128 6.10 -16.71 21.52
N VAL A 129 7.03 -16.29 20.68
CA VAL A 129 6.75 -16.13 19.25
C VAL A 129 6.59 -17.51 18.63
N VAL A 130 5.43 -17.76 18.03
CA VAL A 130 5.05 -19.07 17.48
C VAL A 130 4.79 -19.03 15.98
N HIS A 131 4.54 -17.86 15.40
CA HIS A 131 4.36 -17.70 13.98
C HIS A 131 4.83 -16.31 13.52
N VAL A 132 5.41 -16.24 12.33
CA VAL A 132 5.75 -15.00 11.62
C VAL A 132 5.28 -15.16 10.18
N ALA A 133 4.66 -14.13 9.63
CA ALA A 133 4.25 -14.07 8.23
C ALA A 133 4.59 -12.69 7.66
N ALA A 134 5.45 -12.64 6.64
CA ALA A 134 5.82 -11.39 5.97
C ALA A 134 4.95 -11.20 4.73
N GLY A 135 4.50 -9.97 4.51
CA GLY A 135 3.62 -9.63 3.41
C GLY A 135 2.14 -9.71 3.72
N GLU A 136 1.37 -9.60 2.65
CA GLU A 136 -0.07 -9.72 2.63
C GLU A 136 -0.54 -11.11 2.17
N GLY A 137 -1.83 -11.42 2.39
CA GLY A 137 -2.49 -12.62 1.89
C GLY A 137 -2.48 -13.80 2.84
N HIS A 138 -2.19 -13.53 4.12
CA HIS A 138 -2.06 -14.54 5.16
C HIS A 138 -3.35 -14.73 5.97
N GLY A 139 -4.43 -13.99 5.71
CA GLY A 139 -5.64 -14.02 6.55
C GLY A 139 -6.18 -15.42 6.88
N GLU A 140 -6.38 -16.29 5.87
CA GLU A 140 -6.86 -17.66 6.13
C GLU A 140 -5.82 -18.53 6.86
N ALA A 141 -4.54 -18.39 6.50
CA ALA A 141 -3.45 -19.10 7.17
C ALA A 141 -3.38 -18.71 8.65
N LEU A 142 -3.49 -17.42 8.93
CA LEU A 142 -3.50 -16.86 10.28
C LEU A 142 -4.72 -17.34 11.07
N ARG A 143 -5.91 -17.33 10.47
CA ARG A 143 -7.14 -17.86 11.09
C ARG A 143 -6.96 -19.31 11.56
N ARG A 144 -6.32 -20.18 10.74
CA ARG A 144 -6.01 -21.57 11.11
C ARG A 144 -4.99 -21.65 12.24
N VAL A 145 -3.92 -20.86 12.19
CA VAL A 145 -2.91 -20.78 13.26
C VAL A 145 -3.56 -20.36 14.59
N LEU A 146 -4.42 -19.35 14.58
CA LEU A 146 -5.12 -18.87 15.77
C LEU A 146 -6.08 -19.92 16.33
N ALA A 147 -6.86 -20.60 15.48
CA ALA A 147 -7.74 -21.69 15.90
C ALA A 147 -6.99 -22.84 16.58
N ASP A 148 -5.81 -23.20 16.07
CA ASP A 148 -4.95 -24.22 16.66
C ASP A 148 -4.41 -23.80 18.03
N LEU A 149 -3.94 -22.56 18.15
CA LEU A 149 -3.49 -21.99 19.42
C LEU A 149 -4.61 -21.94 20.46
N VAL A 150 -5.84 -21.59 20.07
CA VAL A 150 -7.00 -21.64 20.97
C VAL A 150 -7.20 -23.06 21.50
N ARG A 151 -7.24 -24.07 20.62
CA ARG A 151 -7.40 -25.48 21.04
C ARG A 151 -6.28 -25.95 21.96
N GLU A 152 -5.04 -25.62 21.62
CA GLU A 152 -3.86 -25.99 22.41
C GLU A 152 -3.90 -25.35 23.81
N HIS A 153 -4.13 -24.05 23.88
CA HIS A 153 -4.03 -23.30 25.13
C HIS A 153 -5.27 -23.43 26.03
N ASP A 154 -6.44 -23.74 25.47
CA ASP A 154 -7.60 -24.26 26.23
C ASP A 154 -7.26 -25.62 26.86
N GLY A 155 -6.67 -26.54 26.09
CA GLY A 155 -6.23 -27.85 26.59
C GLY A 155 -5.19 -27.75 27.72
N LYS A 156 -4.30 -26.76 27.64
CA LYS A 156 -3.31 -26.45 28.70
C LYS A 156 -3.90 -25.67 29.88
N GLY A 157 -5.08 -25.07 29.75
CA GLY A 157 -5.66 -24.15 30.74
C GLY A 157 -4.89 -22.83 30.89
N THR A 158 -4.20 -22.39 29.83
CA THR A 158 -3.38 -21.16 29.83
C THR A 158 -4.06 -19.98 29.12
N LEU A 159 -5.15 -20.24 28.38
CA LEU A 159 -5.91 -19.22 27.67
C LEU A 159 -6.88 -18.48 28.60
N ARG A 160 -6.93 -17.14 28.51
CA ARG A 160 -7.87 -16.26 29.21
C ARG A 160 -8.80 -15.63 28.19
N ARG A 161 -10.11 -15.75 28.44
CA ARG A 161 -11.17 -15.15 27.60
C ARG A 161 -11.64 -13.80 28.17
N GLY A 162 -12.01 -12.87 27.31
CA GLY A 162 -12.48 -11.51 27.64
C GLY A 162 -12.15 -10.49 26.55
N ASP A 163 -12.49 -9.23 26.72
CA ASP A 163 -12.28 -8.23 25.66
C ASP A 163 -10.80 -7.83 25.52
N SER A 164 -10.45 -7.26 24.36
CA SER A 164 -9.18 -6.57 24.12
C SER A 164 -9.07 -5.30 24.98
N PRO A 165 -7.86 -4.85 25.38
CA PRO A 165 -7.67 -3.56 26.06
C PRO A 165 -7.88 -2.33 25.14
N TYR A 166 -8.51 -2.52 23.97
CA TYR A 166 -8.87 -1.45 23.04
C TYR A 166 -9.76 -0.40 23.70
N VAL A 167 -9.41 0.86 23.49
CA VAL A 167 -10.21 2.02 23.87
C VAL A 167 -10.26 2.94 22.67
N ALA A 168 -11.44 3.14 22.08
CA ALA A 168 -11.58 4.00 20.90
C ALA A 168 -11.05 5.42 21.16
N ALA A 169 -10.27 5.95 20.23
CA ALA A 169 -9.90 7.35 20.22
C ALA A 169 -11.17 8.23 20.17
N GLY A 170 -11.22 9.28 21.00
CA GLY A 170 -12.37 10.18 21.03
C GLY A 170 -13.65 9.60 21.64
N ALA A 171 -13.61 8.48 22.37
CA ALA A 171 -14.78 7.91 23.05
C ALA A 171 -15.52 8.89 23.99
N ASP A 172 -14.84 9.96 24.42
CA ASP A 172 -15.39 11.03 25.25
C ASP A 172 -16.00 12.20 24.44
N ASP A 173 -15.85 12.22 23.11
CA ASP A 173 -16.38 13.26 22.21
C ASP A 173 -16.93 12.66 20.89
N PRO A 174 -18.20 12.20 20.89
CA PRO A 174 -18.85 11.62 19.72
C PRO A 174 -19.13 12.62 18.58
N ASP A 175 -18.97 13.94 18.81
CA ASP A 175 -19.11 14.97 17.76
C ASP A 175 -17.78 15.23 17.02
N ALA A 176 -16.64 14.76 17.53
CA ALA A 176 -15.32 14.97 16.92
C ALA A 176 -15.16 14.27 15.55
N THR A 177 -15.91 13.21 15.28
CA THR A 177 -15.85 12.43 14.03
C THR A 177 -16.85 12.89 12.97
N ASN A 178 -17.89 13.66 13.33
CA ASN A 178 -19.01 14.02 12.44
C ASN A 178 -19.17 15.54 12.18
N GLY A 179 -18.24 16.38 12.66
CA GLY A 179 -18.39 17.83 12.63
C GLY A 179 -17.99 18.55 11.34
N THR A 180 -17.31 17.90 10.40
CA THR A 180 -16.77 18.52 9.18
C THR A 180 -17.52 18.09 7.92
N GLU A 181 -17.61 18.98 6.92
CA GLU A 181 -18.31 18.68 5.67
C GLU A 181 -17.60 17.57 4.88
N LEU A 182 -16.28 17.54 4.84
CA LEU A 182 -15.50 16.43 4.28
C LEU A 182 -14.76 15.70 5.41
N ARG A 183 -14.29 14.49 5.15
CA ARG A 183 -13.39 13.73 6.02
C ARG A 183 -12.40 12.92 5.18
N PHE A 184 -11.13 13.29 5.31
CA PHE A 184 -10.03 12.77 4.49
C PHE A 184 -10.36 12.68 3.00
N PRO A 185 -10.77 13.79 2.35
CA PRO A 185 -11.08 13.75 0.92
C PRO A 185 -9.85 13.29 0.12
N GLY A 186 -10.06 12.40 -0.86
CA GLY A 186 -8.99 11.77 -1.64
C GLY A 186 -8.68 12.51 -2.94
N LYS A 187 -9.69 12.77 -3.76
CA LYS A 187 -9.57 13.40 -5.09
C LYS A 187 -10.80 14.29 -5.35
N ALA A 188 -10.67 15.24 -6.26
CA ALA A 188 -11.80 15.99 -6.79
C ALA A 188 -11.71 16.17 -8.31
N VAL A 189 -12.86 16.37 -8.96
CA VAL A 189 -12.98 16.71 -10.40
C VAL A 189 -14.03 17.79 -10.61
N VAL A 190 -13.93 18.53 -11.73
CA VAL A 190 -14.89 19.59 -12.08
C VAL A 190 -15.70 19.20 -13.30
N THR A 191 -17.02 19.29 -13.19
CA THR A 191 -17.97 19.09 -14.28
C THR A 191 -17.94 20.25 -15.28
N ALA A 192 -18.47 20.03 -16.50
CA ALA A 192 -18.57 21.09 -17.50
C ALA A 192 -19.43 22.29 -17.04
N GLU A 193 -20.37 22.07 -16.13
CA GLU A 193 -21.20 23.12 -15.52
C GLU A 193 -20.51 23.83 -14.34
N GLY A 194 -19.26 23.46 -14.03
CA GLY A 194 -18.47 24.04 -12.96
C GLY A 194 -18.73 23.47 -11.56
N ARG A 195 -19.55 22.42 -11.42
CA ARG A 195 -19.71 21.72 -10.13
C ARG A 195 -18.46 20.93 -9.77
N VAL A 196 -18.16 20.84 -8.47
CA VAL A 196 -16.98 20.12 -7.96
C VAL A 196 -17.43 18.83 -7.30
N LEU A 197 -16.97 17.70 -7.81
CA LEU A 197 -17.21 16.37 -7.23
C LEU A 197 -15.98 15.99 -6.41
N VAL A 198 -16.17 15.53 -5.18
CA VAL A 198 -15.08 15.21 -4.24
C VAL A 198 -15.30 13.81 -3.70
N ALA A 199 -14.28 12.96 -3.79
CA ALA A 199 -14.29 11.67 -3.13
C ALA A 199 -14.02 11.90 -1.65
N ASP A 200 -15.05 11.69 -0.84
CA ASP A 200 -15.05 11.91 0.60
C ASP A 200 -14.75 10.58 1.30
N SER A 201 -13.46 10.22 1.32
CA SER A 201 -13.00 8.83 1.49
C SER A 201 -13.44 8.23 2.82
N ALA A 202 -13.28 8.96 3.93
CA ALA A 202 -13.65 8.47 5.26
C ALA A 202 -15.13 8.63 5.59
N HIS A 203 -15.89 9.40 4.77
CA HIS A 203 -17.35 9.36 4.77
C HIS A 203 -17.92 8.39 3.72
N HIS A 204 -17.08 7.54 3.10
CA HIS A 204 -17.50 6.48 2.18
C HIS A 204 -18.52 6.96 1.12
N SER A 205 -18.29 8.15 0.55
CA SER A 205 -19.21 8.78 -0.38
C SER A 205 -18.48 9.71 -1.36
N VAL A 206 -19.22 10.19 -2.37
CA VAL A 206 -18.80 11.28 -3.24
C VAL A 206 -19.70 12.48 -2.99
N ALA A 207 -19.12 13.60 -2.58
CA ALA A 207 -19.83 14.86 -2.36
C ALA A 207 -19.84 15.72 -3.63
N GLU A 208 -20.99 16.30 -3.98
CA GLU A 208 -21.14 17.25 -5.07
C GLU A 208 -21.32 18.66 -4.50
N PHE A 209 -20.42 19.56 -4.86
CA PHE A 209 -20.42 20.97 -4.47
C PHE A 209 -20.81 21.86 -5.66
N ALA A 210 -21.30 23.05 -5.35
CA ALA A 210 -21.41 24.14 -6.32
C ALA A 210 -20.02 24.62 -6.78
N SER A 211 -19.99 25.53 -7.74
CA SER A 211 -18.74 26.04 -8.34
C SER A 211 -17.85 26.84 -7.39
N ASP A 212 -18.39 27.24 -6.22
CA ASP A 212 -17.60 27.84 -5.14
C ASP A 212 -16.67 26.82 -4.44
N ALA A 213 -16.94 25.52 -4.61
CA ALA A 213 -16.29 24.41 -3.89
C ALA A 213 -16.55 24.41 -2.37
N GLU A 214 -17.58 25.11 -1.92
CA GLU A 214 -17.94 25.27 -0.50
C GLU A 214 -19.39 24.84 -0.24
N THR A 215 -20.32 25.14 -1.15
CA THR A 215 -21.73 24.82 -0.98
C THR A 215 -22.02 23.39 -1.44
N VAL A 216 -22.30 22.48 -0.51
CA VAL A 216 -22.73 21.11 -0.84
C VAL A 216 -24.14 21.09 -1.44
N ILE A 217 -24.26 20.40 -2.57
CA ILE A 217 -25.51 20.20 -3.31
C ILE A 217 -26.15 18.87 -2.91
N ARG A 218 -25.37 17.78 -2.93
CA ARG A 218 -25.80 16.41 -2.58
C ARG A 218 -24.61 15.48 -2.41
N ARG A 219 -24.88 14.23 -2.02
CA ARG A 219 -23.90 13.15 -1.85
C ARG A 219 -24.35 11.88 -2.55
N PHE A 220 -23.39 11.07 -2.99
CA PHE A 220 -23.60 9.73 -3.51
C PHE A 220 -22.88 8.74 -2.58
N GLY A 221 -23.63 7.83 -1.99
CA GLY A 221 -23.17 6.95 -0.90
C GLY A 221 -23.98 7.24 0.37
N SER A 222 -24.39 6.18 1.06
CA SER A 222 -25.11 6.25 2.34
C SER A 222 -24.23 6.68 3.51
N GLY A 223 -22.90 6.69 3.34
CA GLY A 223 -21.93 6.90 4.42
C GLY A 223 -21.48 5.62 5.10
N GLU A 224 -22.15 4.49 4.87
CA GLU A 224 -21.70 3.19 5.37
C GLU A 224 -20.60 2.61 4.48
N ARG A 225 -19.57 2.01 5.11
CA ARG A 225 -18.54 1.25 4.41
C ARG A 225 -19.14 0.00 3.76
N GLY A 226 -18.91 -0.22 2.47
CA GLY A 226 -19.31 -1.44 1.76
C GLY A 226 -19.36 -1.28 0.23
N ALA A 227 -19.89 -2.26 -0.49
CA ALA A 227 -19.87 -2.32 -1.96
C ALA A 227 -21.26 -2.37 -2.63
N ARG A 228 -22.32 -1.94 -1.95
CA ARG A 228 -23.70 -2.07 -2.44
C ARG A 228 -23.96 -1.08 -3.57
N ASP A 229 -24.58 -1.55 -4.65
CA ASP A 229 -25.12 -0.73 -5.73
C ASP A 229 -26.51 -0.19 -5.40
N GLY A 230 -26.96 0.87 -6.06
CA GLY A 230 -28.31 1.40 -5.86
C GLY A 230 -28.47 2.88 -6.16
N ALA A 231 -29.51 3.48 -5.59
CA ALA A 231 -29.67 4.93 -5.58
C ALA A 231 -28.59 5.61 -4.74
N PHE A 232 -28.42 6.92 -4.91
CA PHE A 232 -27.37 7.72 -4.26
C PHE A 232 -27.38 7.62 -2.72
N ASP A 233 -28.52 7.34 -2.10
CA ASP A 233 -28.70 7.23 -0.64
C ASP A 233 -28.65 5.77 -0.13
N VAL A 234 -28.55 4.79 -1.02
CA VAL A 234 -28.52 3.35 -0.70
C VAL A 234 -27.17 2.72 -1.00
N ALA A 235 -26.48 3.21 -2.03
CA ALA A 235 -25.18 2.70 -2.42
C ALA A 235 -24.17 2.89 -1.28
N THR A 236 -23.20 1.98 -1.20
CA THR A 236 -22.08 2.07 -0.25
C THR A 236 -20.76 2.06 -1.02
N PHE A 237 -19.75 2.71 -0.45
CA PHE A 237 -18.36 2.73 -0.93
C PHE A 237 -17.42 2.29 0.21
N ALA A 238 -16.16 2.03 -0.08
CA ALA A 238 -15.12 1.78 0.91
C ALA A 238 -13.83 2.52 0.50
N GLU A 239 -13.53 3.58 1.25
CA GLU A 239 -12.46 4.54 0.95
C GLU A 239 -12.36 4.96 -0.54
N PRO A 240 -13.42 5.55 -1.15
CA PRO A 240 -13.35 6.01 -2.53
C PRO A 240 -12.26 7.09 -2.69
N ALA A 241 -11.45 6.99 -3.74
CA ALA A 241 -10.34 7.91 -4.01
C ALA A 241 -10.49 8.55 -5.40
N GLY A 242 -9.85 8.00 -6.43
CA GLY A 242 -9.87 8.49 -7.80
C GLY A 242 -11.24 8.80 -8.37
N LEU A 243 -11.32 9.89 -9.14
CA LEU A 243 -12.54 10.33 -9.83
C LEU A 243 -12.19 10.71 -11.27
N ALA A 244 -12.98 10.23 -12.23
CA ALA A 244 -12.86 10.64 -13.63
C ALA A 244 -14.24 10.85 -14.27
N LEU A 245 -14.39 11.97 -14.97
CA LEU A 245 -15.57 12.21 -15.81
C LEU A 245 -15.34 11.58 -17.18
N LEU A 246 -16.35 10.86 -17.67
CA LEU A 246 -16.36 10.32 -19.01
C LEU A 246 -16.68 11.41 -20.04
N PRO A 247 -16.12 11.33 -21.27
CA PRO A 247 -16.58 12.16 -22.37
C PRO A 247 -18.09 12.03 -22.58
N ALA A 248 -18.77 13.12 -22.91
CA ALA A 248 -20.24 13.15 -22.98
C ALA A 248 -20.84 12.04 -23.87
N GLY A 249 -20.23 11.77 -25.03
CA GLY A 249 -20.69 10.71 -25.92
C GLY A 249 -20.56 9.30 -25.33
N VAL A 250 -19.46 9.04 -24.61
CA VAL A 250 -19.25 7.78 -23.90
C VAL A 250 -20.24 7.68 -22.74
N ALA A 251 -20.39 8.74 -21.94
CA ALA A 251 -21.31 8.81 -20.81
C ALA A 251 -22.76 8.53 -21.23
N ASP A 252 -23.20 9.09 -22.35
CA ASP A 252 -24.53 8.84 -22.93
C ASP A 252 -24.72 7.38 -23.37
N GLN A 253 -23.68 6.78 -23.95
CA GLN A 253 -23.71 5.40 -24.39
C GLN A 253 -23.77 4.42 -23.21
N VAL A 254 -22.99 4.67 -22.16
CA VAL A 254 -22.88 3.75 -21.02
C VAL A 254 -23.84 4.08 -19.88
N GLY A 255 -24.46 5.26 -19.87
CA GLY A 255 -25.47 5.65 -18.89
C GLY A 255 -24.91 6.03 -17.52
N TYR A 256 -23.64 6.41 -17.42
CA TYR A 256 -23.03 7.01 -16.23
C TYR A 256 -21.98 8.03 -16.65
N HIS A 257 -21.74 9.04 -15.82
CA HIS A 257 -20.90 10.19 -16.18
C HIS A 257 -19.58 10.20 -15.42
N LEU A 258 -19.61 9.71 -14.18
CA LEU A 258 -18.46 9.69 -13.28
C LEU A 258 -18.07 8.23 -13.06
N VAL A 259 -16.77 7.95 -13.08
CA VAL A 259 -16.19 6.72 -12.57
C VAL A 259 -15.41 7.03 -11.30
N VAL A 260 -15.64 6.21 -10.28
CA VAL A 260 -15.02 6.29 -8.95
C VAL A 260 -14.13 5.08 -8.77
N ALA A 261 -12.88 5.31 -8.39
CA ALA A 261 -11.99 4.27 -7.87
C ALA A 261 -12.37 4.01 -6.41
N ASP A 262 -13.04 2.88 -6.18
CA ASP A 262 -13.55 2.46 -4.88
C ASP A 262 -12.54 1.51 -4.25
N THR A 263 -11.49 2.14 -3.70
CA THR A 263 -10.15 1.57 -3.50
C THR A 263 -10.18 0.27 -2.70
N ALA A 264 -10.75 0.31 -1.50
CA ALA A 264 -10.74 -0.83 -0.59
C ALA A 264 -11.76 -1.91 -0.96
N ASN A 265 -12.76 -1.58 -1.77
CA ASN A 265 -13.61 -2.58 -2.40
C ASN A 265 -12.93 -3.25 -3.60
N HIS A 266 -11.82 -2.71 -4.11
CA HIS A 266 -11.19 -3.15 -5.35
C HIS A 266 -12.16 -3.10 -6.55
N LEU A 267 -12.95 -2.03 -6.63
CA LEU A 267 -13.97 -1.83 -7.66
C LEU A 267 -13.76 -0.50 -8.38
N LEU A 268 -14.25 -0.43 -9.63
CA LEU A 268 -14.64 0.83 -10.25
C LEU A 268 -16.16 0.96 -10.18
N ARG A 269 -16.66 2.12 -9.76
CA ARG A 269 -18.10 2.42 -9.62
C ARG A 269 -18.49 3.52 -10.59
N GLY A 270 -19.53 3.28 -11.39
CA GLY A 270 -20.12 4.27 -12.28
C GLY A 270 -21.27 5.01 -11.59
N VAL A 271 -21.25 6.34 -11.63
CA VAL A 271 -22.30 7.20 -11.10
C VAL A 271 -23.00 7.94 -12.23
N ASP A 272 -24.32 7.75 -12.34
CA ASP A 272 -25.18 8.55 -13.20
C ASP A 272 -25.53 9.85 -12.49
N LEU A 273 -24.86 10.94 -12.87
CA LEU A 273 -25.10 12.26 -12.29
C LEU A 273 -26.51 12.82 -12.57
N ARG A 274 -27.27 12.28 -13.53
CA ARG A 274 -28.66 12.72 -13.79
C ARG A 274 -29.63 12.12 -12.78
N THR A 275 -29.50 10.82 -12.51
CA THR A 275 -30.45 10.07 -11.67
C THR A 275 -29.95 9.82 -10.25
N GLY A 276 -28.63 9.89 -10.03
CA GLY A 276 -27.96 9.49 -8.80
C GLY A 276 -27.74 7.98 -8.65
N GLY A 277 -28.01 7.18 -9.69
CA GLY A 277 -27.73 5.75 -9.65
C GLY A 277 -26.23 5.46 -9.59
N VAL A 278 -25.83 4.55 -8.71
CA VAL A 278 -24.47 4.03 -8.56
C VAL A 278 -24.45 2.55 -8.88
N ARG A 279 -23.48 2.10 -9.69
CA ARG A 279 -23.30 0.69 -10.03
C ARG A 279 -21.84 0.29 -10.16
N THR A 280 -21.52 -0.97 -9.89
CA THR A 280 -20.21 -1.53 -10.19
C THR A 280 -20.02 -1.66 -11.71
N VAL A 281 -18.89 -1.17 -12.22
CA VAL A 281 -18.55 -1.20 -13.66
C VAL A 281 -17.28 -1.97 -13.98
N ALA A 282 -16.39 -2.17 -13.01
CA ALA A 282 -15.24 -3.07 -13.09
C ALA A 282 -14.85 -3.60 -11.72
N GLY A 283 -14.17 -4.74 -11.69
CA GLY A 283 -13.79 -5.45 -10.47
C GLY A 283 -14.86 -6.41 -9.98
N THR A 284 -14.44 -7.36 -9.15
CA THR A 284 -15.31 -8.40 -8.57
C THR A 284 -15.55 -8.23 -7.07
N GLY A 285 -14.87 -7.27 -6.44
CA GLY A 285 -14.84 -7.10 -4.98
C GLY A 285 -13.73 -7.90 -4.30
N ARG A 286 -12.98 -8.73 -5.03
CA ARG A 286 -11.81 -9.45 -4.51
C ARG A 286 -10.53 -8.76 -4.95
N GLN A 287 -9.55 -8.75 -4.05
CA GLN A 287 -8.19 -8.33 -4.33
C GLN A 287 -7.55 -9.30 -5.34
N TRP A 288 -7.05 -8.78 -6.45
CA TRP A 288 -6.17 -9.53 -7.34
C TRP A 288 -4.85 -9.82 -6.65
N ARG A 289 -4.44 -11.09 -6.63
CA ARG A 289 -3.15 -11.55 -6.11
C ARG A 289 -2.33 -12.30 -7.16
N ASP A 290 -3.02 -13.03 -8.03
CA ASP A 290 -2.43 -13.81 -9.11
C ASP A 290 -3.42 -14.04 -10.26
N GLY A 291 -2.95 -14.68 -11.32
CA GLY A 291 -3.77 -15.03 -12.48
C GLY A 291 -3.96 -13.89 -13.49
N PRO A 292 -4.90 -14.06 -14.45
CA PRO A 292 -5.13 -13.08 -15.51
C PRO A 292 -5.56 -11.73 -14.95
N ALA A 293 -4.90 -10.65 -15.39
CA ALA A 293 -5.22 -9.27 -15.03
C ALA A 293 -5.92 -8.51 -16.18
N GLU A 294 -6.50 -9.24 -17.13
CA GLU A 294 -7.17 -8.69 -18.30
C GLU A 294 -8.40 -9.52 -18.68
N GLY A 295 -9.40 -8.88 -19.29
CA GLY A 295 -10.63 -9.53 -19.71
C GLY A 295 -11.90 -8.71 -19.41
N PRO A 296 -13.07 -9.37 -19.33
CA PRO A 296 -14.33 -8.71 -19.01
C PRO A 296 -14.27 -8.02 -17.64
N ALA A 297 -14.57 -6.72 -17.61
CA ALA A 297 -14.34 -5.85 -16.46
C ALA A 297 -15.00 -6.35 -15.14
N LEU A 298 -16.20 -6.91 -15.23
CA LEU A 298 -16.95 -7.44 -14.07
C LEU A 298 -16.56 -8.86 -13.65
N ARG A 299 -15.54 -9.44 -14.28
CA ARG A 299 -15.04 -10.80 -14.00
C ARG A 299 -13.54 -10.84 -13.72
N THR A 300 -12.87 -9.70 -13.84
CA THR A 300 -11.45 -9.56 -13.56
C THR A 300 -11.31 -8.90 -12.20
N ASP A 301 -10.55 -9.53 -11.32
CA ASP A 301 -10.22 -8.99 -10.00
C ASP A 301 -9.33 -7.76 -10.20
N LEU A 302 -9.60 -6.68 -9.45
CA LEU A 302 -8.73 -5.50 -9.39
C LEU A 302 -8.00 -5.51 -8.05
N THR A 303 -7.05 -4.61 -7.86
CA THR A 303 -6.31 -4.50 -6.60
C THR A 303 -5.99 -3.04 -6.31
N SER A 304 -6.80 -2.47 -5.43
CA SER A 304 -6.72 -1.08 -4.98
C SER A 304 -6.52 -0.07 -6.10
N PRO A 305 -7.53 0.12 -6.98
CA PRO A 305 -7.52 1.22 -7.92
C PRO A 305 -7.52 2.53 -7.12
N TRP A 306 -6.51 3.36 -7.31
CA TRP A 306 -6.28 4.55 -6.47
C TRP A 306 -6.67 5.85 -7.18
N ASP A 307 -6.36 5.95 -8.47
CA ASP A 307 -6.82 7.04 -9.33
C ASP A 307 -7.33 6.51 -10.68
N VAL A 308 -8.18 7.30 -11.32
CA VAL A 308 -8.68 7.05 -12.68
C VAL A 308 -8.62 8.34 -13.49
N GLU A 309 -8.28 8.24 -14.76
CA GLU A 309 -8.21 9.41 -15.67
C GLU A 309 -8.58 9.01 -17.10
N TRP A 310 -9.37 9.82 -17.78
CA TRP A 310 -9.69 9.57 -19.20
C TRP A 310 -8.49 9.96 -20.06
N TRP A 311 -8.06 9.05 -20.94
CA TRP A 311 -6.93 9.31 -21.83
C TRP A 311 -7.24 8.91 -23.27
N ASP A 312 -7.32 9.91 -24.16
CA ASP A 312 -7.68 9.72 -25.56
C ASP A 312 -6.72 8.79 -26.32
N ALA A 313 -5.44 8.74 -25.92
CA ALA A 313 -4.45 7.88 -26.59
C ALA A 313 -4.76 6.39 -26.43
N VAL A 314 -5.59 5.99 -25.46
CA VAL A 314 -6.07 4.60 -25.27
C VAL A 314 -7.58 4.45 -25.43
N ASP A 315 -8.30 5.54 -25.76
CA ASP A 315 -9.77 5.62 -25.86
C ASP A 315 -10.48 5.00 -24.64
N GLY A 316 -10.00 5.33 -23.44
CA GLY A 316 -10.48 4.71 -22.21
C GLY A 316 -9.96 5.37 -20.94
N LEU A 317 -10.39 4.83 -19.81
CA LEU A 317 -9.92 5.25 -18.49
C LEU A 317 -8.64 4.52 -18.14
N VAL A 318 -7.55 5.25 -17.90
CA VAL A 318 -6.37 4.68 -17.25
C VAL A 318 -6.65 4.57 -15.76
N ILE A 319 -6.21 3.48 -15.15
CA ILE A 319 -6.37 3.17 -13.74
C ILE A 319 -4.97 3.11 -13.12
N ALA A 320 -4.73 3.89 -12.07
CA ALA A 320 -3.56 3.74 -11.23
C ALA A 320 -3.82 2.58 -10.26
N MET A 321 -3.28 1.40 -10.57
CA MET A 321 -3.51 0.17 -9.81
C MET A 321 -2.43 0.06 -8.74
N ALA A 322 -2.65 0.76 -7.61
CA ALA A 322 -1.69 0.86 -6.52
C ALA A 322 -1.31 -0.52 -5.97
N GLY A 323 -2.30 -1.39 -5.79
CA GLY A 323 -2.15 -2.68 -5.10
C GLY A 323 -1.33 -3.74 -5.82
N ASN A 324 -0.97 -3.54 -7.09
CA ASN A 324 -0.01 -4.39 -7.78
C ASN A 324 1.01 -3.59 -8.59
N HIS A 325 1.15 -2.30 -8.32
CA HIS A 325 2.13 -1.44 -8.98
C HIS A 325 2.05 -1.48 -10.52
N THR A 326 0.83 -1.33 -11.05
CA THR A 326 0.60 -1.28 -12.51
C THR A 326 -0.29 -0.11 -12.91
N LEU A 327 -0.25 0.24 -14.18
CA LEU A 327 -1.30 1.03 -14.82
C LEU A 327 -2.21 0.09 -15.61
N GLY A 328 -3.52 0.21 -15.43
CA GLY A 328 -4.54 -0.52 -16.18
C GLY A 328 -5.30 0.39 -17.16
N VAL A 329 -6.05 -0.19 -18.09
CA VAL A 329 -7.05 0.52 -18.91
C VAL A 329 -8.40 -0.15 -18.72
N PHE A 330 -9.42 0.64 -18.41
CA PHE A 330 -10.82 0.26 -18.48
C PHE A 330 -11.48 0.90 -19.70
N ASP A 331 -12.00 0.05 -20.58
CA ASP A 331 -12.87 0.46 -21.69
C ASP A 331 -14.34 0.32 -21.21
N PRO A 332 -15.04 1.43 -20.98
CA PRO A 332 -16.41 1.41 -20.48
C PRO A 332 -17.43 0.96 -21.54
N VAL A 333 -17.10 1.06 -22.83
CA VAL A 333 -17.97 0.68 -23.94
C VAL A 333 -17.87 -0.82 -24.22
N ALA A 334 -16.66 -1.34 -24.32
CA ALA A 334 -16.41 -2.77 -24.49
C ALA A 334 -16.63 -3.56 -23.18
N GLY A 335 -16.54 -2.88 -22.03
CA GLY A 335 -16.69 -3.51 -20.72
C GLY A 335 -15.51 -4.42 -20.40
N THR A 336 -14.29 -3.96 -20.69
CA THR A 336 -13.05 -4.75 -20.51
C THR A 336 -11.99 -3.99 -19.75
N VAL A 337 -11.16 -4.72 -19.01
CA VAL A 337 -9.93 -4.21 -18.40
C VAL A 337 -8.72 -4.90 -18.98
N ARG A 338 -7.59 -4.20 -19.05
CA ARG A 338 -6.28 -4.75 -19.44
C ARG A 338 -5.15 -4.00 -18.75
N ARG A 339 -3.95 -4.58 -18.76
CA ARG A 339 -2.74 -3.88 -18.32
C ARG A 339 -2.28 -2.89 -19.40
N LEU A 340 -1.79 -1.74 -18.96
CA LEU A 340 -1.11 -0.73 -19.78
C LEU A 340 0.40 -0.77 -19.55
N ALA A 341 0.82 -0.69 -18.28
CA ALA A 341 2.22 -0.61 -17.88
C ALA A 341 2.47 -1.29 -16.54
N GLY A 342 3.71 -1.68 -16.26
CA GLY A 342 4.13 -2.27 -14.99
C GLY A 342 4.23 -3.80 -15.03
N THR A 343 5.22 -4.36 -14.32
CA THR A 343 5.44 -5.82 -14.22
C THR A 343 4.89 -6.45 -12.94
N THR A 344 4.29 -5.67 -12.04
CA THR A 344 3.99 -6.01 -10.63
C THR A 344 5.17 -6.07 -9.67
N VAL A 345 6.39 -5.79 -10.15
CA VAL A 345 7.54 -5.60 -9.26
C VAL A 345 7.52 -4.17 -8.75
N GLU A 346 7.56 -4.01 -7.43
CA GLU A 346 7.69 -2.71 -6.79
C GLU A 346 9.11 -2.16 -6.99
N GLY A 347 9.23 -1.01 -7.66
CA GLY A 347 10.50 -0.32 -7.82
C GLY A 347 10.47 0.76 -8.88
N LEU A 348 11.66 1.26 -9.24
CA LEU A 348 11.83 2.28 -10.27
C LEU A 348 12.63 1.73 -11.45
N ARG A 349 11.96 1.48 -12.57
CA ARG A 349 12.61 1.13 -13.84
C ARG A 349 11.83 1.72 -15.01
N ASP A 350 12.52 2.48 -15.84
CA ASP A 350 12.02 3.02 -17.11
C ASP A 350 12.15 1.99 -18.25
N GLY A 351 11.51 2.28 -19.39
CA GLY A 351 11.56 1.44 -20.58
C GLY A 351 10.19 1.17 -21.18
N ALA A 352 10.08 0.13 -22.00
CA ALA A 352 8.80 -0.32 -22.55
C ALA A 352 7.78 -0.53 -21.42
N ALA A 353 6.53 -0.15 -21.63
CA ALA A 353 5.52 -0.09 -20.59
C ALA A 353 5.31 -1.43 -19.88
N GLU A 354 5.33 -2.53 -20.61
CA GLU A 354 5.22 -3.89 -20.11
C GLU A 354 6.45 -4.37 -19.32
N GLU A 355 7.57 -3.66 -19.43
CA GLU A 355 8.81 -3.95 -18.71
C GLU A 355 9.08 -2.95 -17.57
N ALA A 356 8.39 -1.82 -17.51
CA ALA A 356 8.61 -0.83 -16.47
C ALA A 356 8.32 -1.40 -15.06
N PHE A 357 9.09 -0.98 -14.06
CA PHE A 357 8.76 -1.20 -12.65
C PHE A 357 8.13 0.08 -12.14
N LEU A 358 7.00 -0.04 -11.46
CA LEU A 358 6.31 1.06 -10.79
C LEU A 358 6.26 0.75 -9.30
N ALA A 359 5.85 1.72 -8.49
CA ALA A 359 5.75 1.58 -7.05
C ALA A 359 4.57 2.42 -6.52
N GLN A 360 3.40 1.77 -6.49
CA GLN A 360 2.15 2.34 -5.98
C GLN A 360 1.74 3.62 -6.75
N PRO A 361 1.44 3.50 -8.05
CA PRO A 361 0.93 4.64 -8.81
C PRO A 361 -0.36 5.12 -8.17
N SER A 362 -0.45 6.42 -7.87
CA SER A 362 -1.49 6.96 -6.99
C SER A 362 -2.25 8.17 -7.55
N GLY A 363 -1.68 8.88 -8.53
CA GLY A 363 -2.33 10.04 -9.14
C GLY A 363 -2.05 10.09 -10.64
N LEU A 364 -3.04 10.51 -11.43
CA LEU A 364 -2.97 10.56 -12.89
C LEU A 364 -3.36 11.95 -13.43
N ALA A 365 -2.76 12.33 -14.55
CA ALA A 365 -3.16 13.51 -15.33
C ALA A 365 -2.81 13.34 -16.82
N ALA A 366 -3.81 13.43 -17.71
CA ALA A 366 -3.60 13.35 -19.15
C ALA A 366 -3.10 14.67 -19.76
N ASP A 367 -2.12 14.58 -20.67
CA ASP A 367 -1.51 15.69 -21.40
C ASP A 367 -1.27 15.29 -22.87
N GLY A 368 -2.35 15.27 -23.66
CA GLY A 368 -2.31 14.83 -25.06
C GLY A 368 -1.82 13.38 -25.20
N GLU A 369 -0.70 13.17 -25.89
CA GLU A 369 -0.07 11.85 -26.08
C GLU A 369 0.71 11.35 -24.85
N ARG A 370 0.70 12.10 -23.75
CA ARG A 370 1.34 11.73 -22.49
C ARG A 370 0.30 11.55 -21.39
N LEU A 371 0.59 10.62 -20.49
CA LEU A 371 -0.09 10.51 -19.21
C LEU A 371 0.95 10.65 -18.11
N TRP A 372 0.82 11.69 -17.30
CA TRP A 372 1.64 11.90 -16.10
C TRP A 372 1.06 11.11 -14.94
N PHE A 373 1.93 10.58 -14.10
CA PHE A 373 1.51 9.91 -12.88
C PHE A 373 2.47 10.13 -11.71
N ALA A 374 1.90 10.14 -10.51
CA ALA A 374 2.64 10.07 -9.25
C ALA A 374 2.90 8.59 -8.91
N ASP A 375 4.17 8.25 -8.73
CA ASP A 375 4.65 6.92 -8.33
C ASP A 375 5.09 7.03 -6.87
N ALA A 376 4.16 6.78 -5.94
CA ALA A 376 4.23 7.31 -4.58
C ALA A 376 5.37 6.70 -3.77
N GLU A 377 5.54 5.38 -3.82
CA GLU A 377 6.51 4.67 -2.99
C GLU A 377 7.97 4.91 -3.41
N THR A 378 8.19 5.34 -4.66
CA THR A 378 9.47 5.81 -5.20
C THR A 378 9.65 7.32 -5.12
N SER A 379 8.68 8.04 -4.52
CA SER A 379 8.67 9.50 -4.42
C SER A 379 8.94 10.18 -5.77
N ALA A 380 8.31 9.66 -6.83
CA ALA A 380 8.62 10.02 -8.19
C ALA A 380 7.41 10.60 -8.95
N VAL A 381 7.72 11.44 -9.92
CA VAL A 381 6.77 11.87 -10.96
C VAL A 381 7.27 11.31 -12.28
N ARG A 382 6.38 10.60 -12.96
CA ARG A 382 6.72 9.82 -14.15
C ARG A 382 5.67 10.04 -15.22
N ARG A 383 5.96 9.59 -16.43
CA ARG A 383 5.04 9.71 -17.57
C ARG A 383 5.08 8.46 -18.44
N VAL A 384 3.93 8.14 -19.01
CA VAL A 384 3.79 7.18 -20.09
C VAL A 384 3.50 7.95 -21.37
N GLU A 385 4.16 7.59 -22.46
CA GLU A 385 3.87 8.16 -23.77
C GLU A 385 3.86 7.10 -24.86
N ARG A 386 3.11 7.35 -25.94
CA ARG A 386 3.02 6.44 -27.08
C ARG A 386 4.36 6.38 -27.82
N ASP A 387 4.85 5.17 -28.08
CA ASP A 387 6.06 4.89 -28.85
C ASP A 387 5.77 3.81 -29.90
N GLY A 388 5.57 4.24 -31.15
CA GLY A 388 5.07 3.37 -32.22
C GLY A 388 3.71 2.76 -31.88
N ASP A 389 3.63 1.43 -31.91
CA ASP A 389 2.42 0.67 -31.57
C ASP A 389 2.27 0.42 -30.05
N GLY A 390 3.29 0.76 -29.26
CA GLY A 390 3.34 0.54 -27.82
C GLY A 390 3.44 1.82 -27.00
N PHE A 391 3.94 1.68 -25.77
CA PHE A 391 4.12 2.78 -24.82
C PHE A 391 5.46 2.64 -24.11
N THR A 392 6.04 3.77 -23.73
CA THR A 392 7.30 3.84 -22.97
C THR A 392 7.09 4.67 -21.71
N VAL A 393 7.66 4.21 -20.60
CA VAL A 393 7.64 4.88 -19.30
C VAL A 393 8.96 5.60 -19.07
N HIS A 394 8.86 6.85 -18.62
CA HIS A 394 9.99 7.71 -18.30
C HIS A 394 9.84 8.32 -16.91
N THR A 395 10.94 8.42 -16.19
CA THR A 395 11.02 9.13 -14.91
C THR A 395 11.40 10.58 -15.15
N ALA A 396 10.61 11.50 -14.60
CA ALA A 396 10.89 12.94 -14.66
C ALA A 396 11.53 13.46 -13.37
N VAL A 397 11.07 12.99 -12.21
CA VAL A 397 11.61 13.32 -10.88
C VAL A 397 11.64 12.03 -10.05
N GLY A 398 12.65 11.87 -9.18
CA GLY A 398 12.82 10.71 -8.30
C GLY A 398 13.91 9.74 -8.76
N THR A 399 14.46 8.95 -7.82
CA THR A 399 15.64 8.10 -8.09
C THR A 399 15.47 6.63 -7.67
N ASP A 400 14.81 6.34 -6.55
CA ASP A 400 14.62 4.98 -6.02
C ASP A 400 13.54 4.96 -4.91
N LEU A 401 13.35 3.81 -4.24
CA LEU A 401 12.33 3.60 -3.19
C LEU A 401 12.61 4.27 -1.83
N PHE A 402 13.84 4.75 -1.61
CA PHE A 402 14.32 5.16 -0.29
C PHE A 402 14.93 6.56 -0.27
N SER A 403 15.18 7.17 -1.42
CA SER A 403 15.65 8.55 -1.56
C SER A 403 14.47 9.50 -1.70
N PHE A 404 14.21 10.30 -0.66
CA PHE A 404 13.11 11.26 -0.64
C PHE A 404 13.46 12.50 0.18
N GLY A 405 12.55 13.47 0.26
CA GLY A 405 12.74 14.69 1.04
C GLY A 405 12.12 15.88 0.32
N HIS A 406 12.45 17.10 0.74
CA HIS A 406 11.91 18.32 0.16
C HIS A 406 13.02 19.18 -0.43
N ARG A 407 13.26 19.07 -1.74
CA ARG A 407 14.28 19.88 -2.43
C ARG A 407 13.85 20.34 -3.81
N ASP A 408 13.99 21.63 -4.06
CA ASP A 408 13.81 22.27 -5.37
C ASP A 408 15.11 22.27 -6.20
N GLY A 409 14.99 22.59 -7.49
CA GLY A 409 16.09 22.66 -8.45
C GLY A 409 15.93 21.67 -9.61
N PRO A 410 17.02 21.33 -10.31
CA PRO A 410 16.97 20.40 -11.44
C PRO A 410 16.34 19.07 -11.03
N ALA A 411 15.51 18.50 -11.91
CA ALA A 411 14.76 17.27 -11.65
C ALA A 411 15.61 16.09 -11.15
N ALA A 412 16.87 16.01 -11.59
CA ALA A 412 17.81 14.96 -11.18
C ALA A 412 18.26 15.09 -9.71
N ASP A 413 18.20 16.29 -9.14
CA ASP A 413 18.60 16.60 -7.76
C ASP A 413 17.41 16.87 -6.84
N ALA A 414 16.25 17.18 -7.42
CA ALA A 414 15.02 17.48 -6.71
C ALA A 414 14.49 16.25 -5.95
N LEU A 415 13.84 16.52 -4.82
CA LEU A 415 13.28 15.48 -3.96
C LEU A 415 11.81 15.78 -3.65
N LEU A 416 11.03 14.69 -3.65
CA LEU A 416 9.64 14.61 -3.23
C LEU A 416 9.53 13.59 -2.10
N GLN A 417 8.36 13.50 -1.46
CA GLN A 417 8.07 12.50 -0.45
C GLN A 417 6.62 12.03 -0.57
N HIS A 418 6.45 10.78 -1.03
CA HIS A 418 5.15 10.10 -1.20
C HIS A 418 4.08 10.97 -1.91
N PRO A 419 4.34 11.48 -3.13
CA PRO A 419 3.36 12.29 -3.83
C PRO A 419 2.16 11.42 -4.23
N LEU A 420 0.93 11.87 -3.92
CA LEU A 420 -0.29 11.14 -4.27
C LEU A 420 -1.01 11.71 -5.49
N GLY A 421 -0.79 12.98 -5.84
CA GLY A 421 -1.55 13.66 -6.88
C GLY A 421 -0.69 14.40 -7.89
N VAL A 422 -1.10 14.38 -9.16
CA VAL A 422 -0.56 15.24 -10.22
C VAL A 422 -1.69 15.93 -10.98
N ALA A 423 -1.40 17.09 -11.56
CA ALA A 423 -2.28 17.79 -12.48
C ALA A 423 -1.47 18.58 -13.52
N VAL A 424 -1.97 18.67 -14.75
CA VAL A 424 -1.41 19.56 -15.77
C VAL A 424 -1.91 20.97 -15.50
N LEU A 425 -0.99 21.90 -15.21
CA LEU A 425 -1.27 23.30 -14.96
C LEU A 425 -1.57 24.04 -16.27
N PRO A 426 -2.24 25.22 -16.22
CA PRO A 426 -2.61 25.97 -17.43
C PRO A 426 -1.43 26.39 -18.34
N ASP A 427 -0.21 26.47 -17.78
CA ASP A 427 1.03 26.79 -18.51
C ASP A 427 1.72 25.54 -19.11
N GLY A 428 1.14 24.34 -18.91
CA GLY A 428 1.69 23.05 -19.33
C GLY A 428 2.71 22.46 -18.35
N ALA A 429 2.99 23.12 -17.22
CA ALA A 429 3.78 22.52 -16.16
C ALA A 429 2.97 21.48 -15.39
N ILE A 430 3.65 20.62 -14.64
CA ILE A 430 3.01 19.56 -13.85
C ILE A 430 2.99 19.99 -12.39
N GLY A 431 1.79 20.21 -11.85
CA GLY A 431 1.56 20.38 -10.43
C GLY A 431 1.61 19.03 -9.73
N VAL A 432 2.26 18.98 -8.57
CA VAL A 432 2.45 17.76 -7.78
C VAL A 432 1.96 18.01 -6.36
N ALA A 433 1.04 17.18 -5.88
CA ALA A 433 0.68 17.11 -4.47
C ALA A 433 1.72 16.24 -3.76
N ASP A 434 2.73 16.91 -3.19
CA ASP A 434 3.87 16.30 -2.50
C ASP A 434 3.49 16.04 -1.04
N THR A 435 2.73 14.96 -0.87
CA THR A 435 1.81 14.74 0.26
C THR A 435 2.51 14.78 1.60
N TYR A 436 3.59 14.03 1.77
CA TYR A 436 4.29 13.94 3.07
C TYR A 436 5.23 15.10 3.35
N ASN A 437 5.63 15.87 2.32
CA ASN A 437 6.27 17.17 2.53
C ASN A 437 5.27 18.28 2.87
N GLY A 438 3.96 17.99 2.87
CA GLY A 438 2.91 18.98 3.11
C GLY A 438 2.97 20.15 2.13
N ALA A 439 3.24 19.86 0.86
CA ALA A 439 3.56 20.86 -0.15
C ALA A 439 2.86 20.64 -1.49
N VAL A 440 2.71 21.72 -2.25
CA VAL A 440 2.38 21.67 -3.68
C VAL A 440 3.62 22.07 -4.45
N ARG A 441 4.09 21.20 -5.35
CA ARG A 441 5.29 21.41 -6.16
C ARG A 441 4.92 21.60 -7.63
N ARG A 442 5.85 22.13 -8.40
CA ARG A 442 5.75 22.35 -9.85
C ARG A 442 6.96 21.72 -10.51
N TYR A 443 6.73 20.85 -11.49
CA TYR A 443 7.76 20.39 -12.42
C TYR A 443 7.53 21.03 -13.78
N ASP A 444 8.57 21.62 -14.36
CA ASP A 444 8.54 22.20 -15.70
C ASP A 444 9.17 21.24 -16.72
N PRO A 445 8.39 20.61 -17.62
CA PRO A 445 8.94 19.70 -18.61
C PRO A 445 9.87 20.38 -19.63
N GLY A 446 9.77 21.69 -19.81
CA GLY A 446 10.57 22.46 -20.77
C GLY A 446 11.97 22.78 -20.26
N THR A 447 12.10 23.09 -18.97
CA THR A 447 13.40 23.39 -18.34
C THR A 447 13.99 22.23 -17.55
N GLY A 448 13.15 21.28 -17.12
CA GLY A 448 13.55 20.20 -16.22
C GLY A 448 13.74 20.66 -14.77
N GLU A 449 13.10 21.75 -14.37
CA GLU A 449 13.21 22.32 -13.01
C GLU A 449 12.01 21.95 -12.15
N VAL A 450 12.26 21.73 -10.86
CA VAL A 450 11.24 21.55 -9.81
C VAL A 450 11.28 22.74 -8.86
N SER A 451 10.11 23.30 -8.55
CA SER A 451 9.97 24.38 -7.57
C SER A 451 8.77 24.18 -6.63
N THR A 452 8.75 24.89 -5.51
CA THR A 452 7.66 24.84 -4.53
C THR A 452 6.64 25.96 -4.79
N LEU A 453 5.36 25.59 -4.96
CA LEU A 453 4.23 26.52 -5.10
C LEU A 453 3.58 26.87 -3.76
N ALA A 454 3.47 25.90 -2.84
CA ALA A 454 2.92 26.11 -1.50
C ALA A 454 3.50 25.12 -0.49
N ARG A 455 3.47 25.51 0.79
CA ARG A 455 3.87 24.69 1.95
C ARG A 455 2.84 24.82 3.08
N GLY A 456 2.94 23.94 4.07
CA GLY A 456 2.01 23.91 5.20
C GLY A 456 0.60 23.48 4.78
N VAL A 457 0.54 22.62 3.77
CA VAL A 457 -0.66 22.02 3.22
C VAL A 457 -0.82 20.65 3.88
N ALA A 458 -1.97 20.37 4.48
CA ALA A 458 -2.13 19.17 5.31
C ALA A 458 -2.39 17.93 4.45
N GLU A 459 -1.34 17.14 4.20
CA GLU A 459 -1.34 15.94 3.35
C GLU A 459 -2.14 16.14 2.05
N PRO A 460 -1.68 17.01 1.14
CA PRO A 460 -2.37 17.21 -0.12
C PRO A 460 -2.41 15.91 -0.91
N SER A 461 -3.60 15.44 -1.26
CA SER A 461 -3.79 14.17 -1.97
C SER A 461 -4.11 14.36 -3.46
N GLY A 462 -4.54 15.56 -3.85
CA GLY A 462 -4.92 15.85 -5.22
C GLY A 462 -4.91 17.34 -5.56
N LEU A 463 -4.80 17.63 -6.84
CA LEU A 463 -4.90 18.97 -7.42
C LEU A 463 -5.97 18.98 -8.49
N VAL A 464 -6.75 20.06 -8.56
CA VAL A 464 -7.82 20.23 -9.56
C VAL A 464 -7.69 21.58 -10.21
N VAL A 465 -7.52 21.59 -11.53
CA VAL A 465 -7.47 22.83 -12.31
C VAL A 465 -8.88 23.23 -12.72
N THR A 466 -9.25 24.47 -12.45
CA THR A 466 -10.51 25.09 -12.90
C THR A 466 -10.20 26.27 -13.83
N GLU A 467 -11.22 26.87 -14.46
CA GLU A 467 -11.04 27.99 -15.39
C GLU A 467 -10.28 29.21 -14.82
N GLY A 468 -10.18 29.34 -13.49
CA GLY A 468 -9.56 30.51 -12.87
C GLY A 468 -8.69 30.25 -11.64
N ARG A 469 -8.50 29.00 -11.22
CA ARG A 469 -7.66 28.64 -10.06
C ARG A 469 -7.27 27.16 -10.06
N VAL A 470 -6.28 26.82 -9.24
CA VAL A 470 -6.00 25.44 -8.85
C VAL A 470 -6.57 25.22 -7.46
N LEU A 471 -7.37 24.19 -7.27
CA LEU A 471 -7.81 23.71 -5.97
C LEU A 471 -6.88 22.59 -5.51
N VAL A 472 -6.58 22.59 -4.21
CA VAL A 472 -5.82 21.56 -3.52
C VAL A 472 -6.77 20.78 -2.63
N VAL A 473 -6.74 19.46 -2.73
CA VAL A 473 -7.44 18.55 -1.83
C VAL A 473 -6.54 18.32 -0.61
N GLU A 474 -6.85 18.94 0.52
CA GLU A 474 -6.10 18.76 1.77
C GLU A 474 -6.75 17.66 2.60
N SER A 475 -6.24 16.43 2.49
CA SER A 475 -6.89 15.25 3.08
C SER A 475 -6.92 15.35 4.62
N ALA A 476 -5.77 15.62 5.23
CA ALA A 476 -5.66 15.72 6.68
C ALA A 476 -6.30 16.99 7.27
N ALA A 477 -6.56 18.03 6.46
CA ALA A 477 -7.36 19.20 6.88
C ALA A 477 -8.85 19.11 6.50
N HIS A 478 -9.28 17.99 5.93
CA HIS A 478 -10.68 17.70 5.62
C HIS A 478 -11.37 18.77 4.75
N ARG A 479 -10.67 19.29 3.74
CA ARG A 479 -11.17 20.40 2.94
C ARG A 479 -10.59 20.47 1.53
N LEU A 480 -11.24 21.30 0.71
CA LEU A 480 -10.65 21.86 -0.49
C LEU A 480 -10.15 23.28 -0.19
N ARG A 481 -8.99 23.65 -0.73
CA ARG A 481 -8.43 25.00 -0.61
C ARG A 481 -7.96 25.50 -1.97
N ALA A 482 -8.24 26.75 -2.31
CA ALA A 482 -7.62 27.37 -3.48
C ALA A 482 -6.12 27.58 -3.24
N LEU A 483 -5.30 27.17 -4.21
CA LEU A 483 -3.88 27.52 -4.23
C LEU A 483 -3.78 29.03 -4.43
N GLU A 484 -3.18 29.73 -3.47
CA GLU A 484 -2.93 31.16 -3.61
C GLU A 484 -1.71 31.37 -4.53
N GLU A 485 -1.78 32.36 -5.42
CA GLU A 485 -0.63 32.78 -6.22
C GLU A 485 0.43 33.43 -5.32
N GLY A 486 1.29 32.60 -4.73
CA GLY A 486 2.51 33.02 -4.06
C GLY A 486 3.70 33.03 -5.01
N ALA A 487 4.72 33.86 -4.73
CA ALA A 487 6.00 33.73 -5.40
C ALA A 487 6.58 32.33 -5.10
N ALA A 488 7.05 31.63 -6.12
CA ALA A 488 7.78 30.37 -5.93
C ALA A 488 8.91 30.61 -4.91
N GLU A 489 8.92 29.81 -3.85
CA GLU A 489 9.97 29.87 -2.83
C GLU A 489 11.02 28.82 -3.16
N ASP A 490 12.30 29.20 -3.17
CA ASP A 490 13.39 28.23 -3.30
C ASP A 490 13.54 27.44 -2.00
N VAL A 491 13.22 26.15 -2.03
CA VAL A 491 13.40 25.24 -0.90
C VAL A 491 14.63 24.37 -1.09
N THR A 492 15.66 24.62 -0.29
CA THR A 492 16.89 23.82 -0.24
C THR A 492 16.86 22.86 0.96
N GLY A 493 15.93 21.93 1.00
CA GLY A 493 15.92 20.90 2.04
C GLY A 493 16.96 19.80 1.79
N ASP A 494 17.25 19.06 2.85
CA ASP A 494 18.21 17.96 2.82
C ASP A 494 17.55 16.67 2.30
N PRO A 495 18.34 15.75 1.71
CA PRO A 495 17.85 14.44 1.36
C PRO A 495 17.60 13.67 2.65
N HIS A 496 16.46 13.03 2.70
CA HIS A 496 16.14 12.04 3.71
C HIS A 496 16.16 10.66 3.07
N ALA A 497 16.62 9.69 3.85
CA ALA A 497 16.61 8.31 3.44
C ALA A 497 15.95 7.48 4.53
N VAL A 498 15.18 6.46 4.13
CA VAL A 498 14.70 5.46 5.09
C VAL A 498 15.90 4.86 5.80
N ARG A 499 16.02 5.09 7.11
CA ARG A 499 17.07 4.47 7.92
C ARG A 499 16.65 3.06 8.35
N ARG A 500 16.34 2.18 7.39
CA ARG A 500 16.28 0.76 7.70
C ARG A 500 17.69 0.30 8.04
N PRO A 501 17.94 -0.28 9.22
CA PRO A 501 19.25 -0.82 9.54
C PRO A 501 19.67 -1.82 8.46
N PRO A 502 20.83 -1.64 7.80
CA PRO A 502 21.25 -2.57 6.79
C PRO A 502 21.55 -3.92 7.42
N THR A 503 21.20 -4.99 6.72
CA THR A 503 21.71 -6.32 7.03
C THR A 503 23.21 -6.32 6.77
N VAL A 504 24.01 -6.53 7.81
CA VAL A 504 25.47 -6.57 7.69
C VAL A 504 25.91 -7.97 7.29
N LEU A 505 26.45 -8.13 6.09
CA LEU A 505 26.85 -9.41 5.50
C LEU A 505 28.33 -9.45 5.15
N ALA A 506 28.94 -10.63 5.22
CA ALA A 506 30.31 -10.82 4.78
C ALA A 506 30.42 -10.71 3.23
N PRO A 507 31.48 -10.08 2.69
CA PRO A 507 31.80 -10.20 1.27
C PRO A 507 32.07 -11.66 0.87
N GLY A 508 31.69 -12.06 -0.35
CA GLY A 508 31.91 -13.42 -0.85
C GLY A 508 30.67 -14.30 -0.72
N GLU A 509 30.88 -15.58 -0.37
CA GLU A 509 29.79 -16.57 -0.32
C GLU A 509 28.89 -16.34 0.89
N VAL A 510 27.58 -16.25 0.65
CA VAL A 510 26.53 -16.13 1.67
C VAL A 510 25.49 -17.22 1.45
N GLU A 511 25.15 -17.98 2.50
CA GLU A 511 24.01 -18.90 2.47
C GLU A 511 22.71 -18.09 2.54
N PHE A 512 21.93 -18.13 1.47
CA PHE A 512 20.67 -17.44 1.35
C PHE A 512 19.50 -18.41 1.47
N SER A 513 18.50 -18.08 2.29
CA SER A 513 17.26 -18.86 2.38
C SER A 513 16.02 -18.00 2.63
N VAL A 514 14.90 -18.42 2.04
CA VAL A 514 13.55 -17.98 2.39
C VAL A 514 12.84 -19.14 3.07
N GLU A 515 12.36 -18.92 4.28
CA GLU A 515 11.60 -19.92 5.01
C GLU A 515 10.12 -19.82 4.73
N PHE A 516 9.54 -20.97 4.43
CA PHE A 516 8.11 -21.14 4.29
C PHE A 516 7.68 -22.45 4.92
N VAL A 517 6.72 -22.37 5.83
CA VAL A 517 6.02 -23.51 6.40
C VAL A 517 4.54 -23.33 6.05
N PRO A 518 3.94 -24.25 5.29
CA PRO A 518 2.51 -24.21 5.01
C PRO A 518 1.69 -24.11 6.30
N PRO A 519 0.57 -23.38 6.28
CA PRO A 519 -0.30 -23.28 7.44
C PRO A 519 -0.87 -24.65 7.84
N PRO A 520 -1.40 -24.78 9.08
CA PRO A 520 -2.03 -26.02 9.52
C PRO A 520 -3.09 -26.52 8.53
N GLY A 521 -3.03 -27.81 8.18
CA GLY A 521 -3.94 -28.44 7.22
C GLY A 521 -3.58 -28.20 5.75
N GLU A 522 -2.42 -27.62 5.44
CA GLU A 522 -1.91 -27.49 4.07
C GLU A 522 -0.52 -28.14 3.89
N LYS A 523 -0.20 -28.47 2.64
CA LYS A 523 1.11 -28.96 2.21
C LYS A 523 1.56 -28.28 0.92
N LEU A 524 2.87 -28.16 0.74
CA LEU A 524 3.43 -27.89 -0.59
C LEU A 524 3.06 -29.05 -1.51
N ASP A 525 2.58 -28.72 -2.70
CA ASP A 525 2.09 -29.71 -3.65
C ASP A 525 2.79 -29.58 -5.01
N ASP A 526 3.80 -30.43 -5.21
CA ASP A 526 4.60 -30.43 -6.44
C ASP A 526 4.01 -31.31 -7.56
N ARG A 527 2.76 -31.81 -7.42
CA ARG A 527 2.17 -32.76 -8.38
C ARG A 527 2.11 -32.25 -9.81
N PHE A 528 2.03 -30.93 -10.01
CA PHE A 528 1.90 -30.29 -11.33
C PHE A 528 3.09 -29.41 -11.72
N GLY A 529 4.20 -29.55 -10.99
CA GLY A 529 5.38 -28.71 -11.15
C GLY A 529 5.86 -28.16 -9.81
N PRO A 530 6.96 -27.40 -9.79
CA PRO A 530 7.48 -26.81 -8.57
C PRO A 530 6.43 -25.92 -7.89
N SER A 531 6.16 -26.18 -6.61
CA SER A 531 5.27 -25.37 -5.79
C SER A 531 5.90 -24.05 -5.35
N THR A 532 7.21 -23.87 -5.55
CA THR A 532 7.95 -22.68 -5.13
C THR A 532 8.69 -22.00 -6.27
N ARG A 533 8.84 -20.67 -6.14
CA ARG A 533 9.66 -19.83 -7.02
C ARG A 533 10.43 -18.83 -6.16
N LEU A 534 11.68 -18.58 -6.54
CA LEU A 534 12.54 -17.60 -5.92
C LEU A 534 13.29 -16.81 -6.99
N GLU A 535 13.23 -15.49 -6.94
CA GLU A 535 13.99 -14.57 -7.78
C GLU A 535 14.85 -13.68 -6.89
N VAL A 536 16.12 -13.51 -7.25
CA VAL A 536 17.06 -12.67 -6.52
C VAL A 536 17.79 -11.75 -7.50
N SER A 537 17.78 -10.44 -7.22
CA SER A 537 18.54 -9.43 -7.93
C SER A 537 19.15 -8.43 -6.94
N ALA A 538 19.94 -7.49 -7.43
CA ALA A 538 20.54 -6.46 -6.59
C ALA A 538 20.56 -5.10 -7.30
N SER A 539 20.53 -4.03 -6.50
CA SER A 539 20.82 -2.67 -6.93
C SER A 539 21.89 -2.07 -6.01
N PRO A 540 23.06 -1.67 -6.51
CA PRO A 540 23.48 -1.82 -7.90
C PRO A 540 23.70 -3.32 -8.25
N PRO A 541 23.53 -3.74 -9.53
CA PRO A 541 23.67 -5.14 -9.93
C PRO A 541 25.01 -5.78 -9.54
N GLU A 542 26.08 -4.98 -9.53
CA GLU A 542 27.44 -5.40 -9.19
C GLU A 542 27.60 -5.82 -7.72
N LEU A 543 26.63 -5.51 -6.86
CA LEU A 543 26.59 -6.01 -5.48
C LEU A 543 26.50 -7.54 -5.44
N LEU A 544 25.80 -8.14 -6.40
CA LEU A 544 25.57 -9.57 -6.51
C LEU A 544 26.38 -10.15 -7.68
N ALA A 545 27.57 -10.66 -7.36
CA ALA A 545 28.50 -11.22 -8.34
C ALA A 545 28.04 -12.57 -8.92
N ASP A 546 27.31 -13.36 -8.14
CA ASP A 546 26.72 -14.64 -8.57
C ASP A 546 25.48 -15.00 -7.73
N GLY A 547 24.61 -15.86 -8.28
CA GLY A 547 23.38 -16.32 -7.62
C GLY A 547 22.12 -15.52 -7.95
N ALA A 548 22.23 -14.52 -8.84
CA ALA A 548 21.10 -13.76 -9.37
C ALA A 548 20.16 -14.62 -10.24
N GLY A 549 18.92 -14.16 -10.42
CA GLY A 549 17.93 -14.76 -11.31
C GLY A 549 16.91 -15.65 -10.61
N THR A 550 16.07 -16.30 -11.42
CA THR A 550 14.93 -17.09 -10.97
C THR A 550 15.28 -18.58 -10.85
N GLY A 551 14.83 -19.22 -9.78
CA GLY A 551 14.88 -20.65 -9.53
C GLY A 551 13.66 -21.12 -8.72
N THR A 552 13.65 -22.39 -8.34
CA THR A 552 12.54 -23.01 -7.58
C THR A 552 12.92 -23.30 -6.13
N GLU A 553 14.20 -23.54 -5.86
CA GLU A 553 14.70 -23.74 -4.51
C GLU A 553 14.61 -22.42 -3.71
N LEU A 554 14.00 -22.48 -2.53
CA LEU A 554 13.94 -21.33 -1.61
C LEU A 554 15.27 -21.08 -0.88
N SER A 555 16.28 -21.91 -1.11
CA SER A 555 17.63 -21.75 -0.57
C SER A 555 18.70 -21.88 -1.65
N ARG A 556 19.71 -21.02 -1.63
CA ARG A 556 20.89 -21.10 -2.50
C ARG A 556 22.07 -20.34 -1.89
N VAL A 557 23.27 -20.63 -2.37
CA VAL A 557 24.43 -19.79 -2.09
C VAL A 557 24.46 -18.64 -3.08
N ILE A 558 24.59 -17.42 -2.57
CA ILE A 558 24.82 -16.22 -3.38
C ILE A 558 26.25 -15.72 -3.16
N ARG A 559 26.81 -14.97 -4.12
CA ARG A 559 28.13 -14.36 -3.98
C ARG A 559 28.02 -12.84 -4.02
N LEU A 560 28.29 -12.21 -2.88
CA LEU A 560 28.33 -10.75 -2.76
C LEU A 560 29.70 -10.22 -3.17
N SER A 561 29.72 -8.97 -3.65
CA SER A 561 30.92 -8.29 -4.12
C SER A 561 32.06 -8.35 -3.10
N ALA A 562 33.19 -8.94 -3.51
CA ALA A 562 34.43 -8.95 -2.73
C ALA A 562 35.51 -8.02 -3.30
N ALA A 563 35.24 -7.36 -4.44
CA ALA A 563 36.19 -6.49 -5.11
C ALA A 563 36.52 -5.27 -4.23
N ALA A 564 37.80 -4.87 -4.21
CA ALA A 564 38.24 -3.70 -3.44
C ALA A 564 37.46 -2.43 -3.82
N ASP A 565 37.27 -2.24 -5.14
CA ASP A 565 36.56 -1.11 -5.75
C ASP A 565 35.07 -1.41 -6.04
N GLY A 566 34.55 -2.54 -5.56
CA GLY A 566 33.14 -2.92 -5.75
C GLY A 566 32.20 -2.21 -4.77
N PRO A 567 30.87 -2.24 -5.03
CA PRO A 567 29.89 -1.66 -4.12
C PRO A 567 29.96 -2.34 -2.75
N ARG A 568 29.94 -1.52 -1.69
CA ARG A 568 29.93 -1.96 -0.29
C ARG A 568 28.55 -1.89 0.35
N GLU A 569 27.62 -1.24 -0.31
CA GLU A 569 26.24 -1.07 0.12
C GLU A 569 25.33 -1.19 -1.10
N GLY A 570 24.09 -1.59 -0.85
CA GLY A 570 23.03 -1.64 -1.85
C GLY A 570 21.82 -2.39 -1.32
N VAL A 571 20.94 -2.82 -2.21
CA VAL A 571 19.70 -3.52 -1.87
C VAL A 571 19.64 -4.84 -2.62
N LEU A 572 19.44 -5.94 -1.89
CA LEU A 572 19.04 -7.21 -2.47
C LEU A 572 17.53 -7.21 -2.67
N GLN A 573 17.09 -7.40 -3.90
CA GLN A 573 15.68 -7.59 -4.25
C GLN A 573 15.41 -9.10 -4.29
N VAL A 574 14.46 -9.56 -3.51
CA VAL A 574 14.09 -10.97 -3.41
C VAL A 574 12.59 -11.09 -3.63
N VAL A 575 12.17 -11.95 -4.55
CA VAL A 575 10.76 -12.32 -4.71
C VAL A 575 10.64 -13.81 -4.45
N ALA A 576 9.84 -14.21 -3.48
CA ALA A 576 9.52 -15.60 -3.22
C ALA A 576 8.03 -15.86 -3.41
N GLN A 577 7.73 -17.04 -3.94
CA GLN A 577 6.36 -17.56 -4.06
C GLN A 577 6.33 -19.00 -3.59
N ALA A 578 5.26 -19.38 -2.89
CA ALA A 578 4.97 -20.76 -2.54
C ALA A 578 3.48 -21.04 -2.69
N ALA A 579 3.15 -22.13 -3.37
CA ALA A 579 1.80 -22.67 -3.49
C ALA A 579 1.61 -23.79 -2.47
N SER A 580 0.65 -23.62 -1.55
CA SER A 580 0.23 -24.65 -0.61
C SER A 580 -1.22 -25.04 -0.87
N CYS A 581 -1.52 -26.32 -0.71
CA CYS A 581 -2.86 -26.87 -0.93
C CYS A 581 -3.35 -27.60 0.30
N ASP A 582 -4.67 -27.62 0.49
CA ASP A 582 -5.30 -28.41 1.54
C ASP A 582 -4.79 -29.86 1.51
N ASP A 583 -4.35 -30.36 2.67
CA ASP A 583 -3.82 -31.70 2.81
C ASP A 583 -4.92 -32.75 3.01
N ASP A 584 -4.54 -34.02 3.09
CA ASP A 584 -5.50 -35.13 3.23
C ASP A 584 -6.18 -35.16 4.62
N THR A 585 -5.69 -34.36 5.58
CA THR A 585 -6.27 -34.21 6.93
C THR A 585 -7.30 -33.09 7.01
N SER A 586 -7.35 -32.20 6.02
CA SER A 586 -8.36 -31.14 5.88
C SER A 586 -9.80 -31.66 5.69
N GLY A 587 -9.94 -32.90 5.19
CA GLY A 587 -11.25 -33.48 4.85
C GLY A 587 -11.92 -32.86 3.61
N ALA A 588 -11.20 -32.05 2.83
CA ALA A 588 -11.74 -31.39 1.64
C ALA A 588 -11.93 -32.38 0.47
N GLU A 589 -13.16 -32.46 -0.06
CA GLU A 589 -13.48 -33.26 -1.26
C GLU A 589 -12.80 -32.69 -2.53
N HIS A 590 -12.49 -31.38 -2.52
CA HIS A 590 -11.75 -30.66 -3.54
C HIS A 590 -10.69 -29.78 -2.86
N PRO A 591 -9.41 -30.22 -2.78
CA PRO A 591 -8.38 -29.44 -2.10
C PRO A 591 -8.15 -28.11 -2.83
N ALA A 592 -8.28 -27.01 -2.10
CA ALA A 592 -7.99 -25.68 -2.62
C ALA A 592 -6.48 -25.41 -2.49
N CYS A 593 -5.90 -24.77 -3.51
CA CYS A 593 -4.52 -24.31 -3.49
C CYS A 593 -4.47 -22.79 -3.40
N ARG A 594 -3.49 -22.27 -2.67
CA ARG A 594 -3.27 -20.84 -2.43
C ARG A 594 -1.81 -20.52 -2.72
N VAL A 595 -1.58 -19.37 -3.34
CA VAL A 595 -0.23 -18.86 -3.58
C VAL A 595 0.06 -17.76 -2.56
N THR A 596 1.12 -17.97 -1.77
CA THR A 596 1.75 -16.93 -0.96
C THR A 596 2.88 -16.32 -1.77
N ARG A 597 2.94 -14.99 -1.86
CA ARG A 597 4.04 -14.26 -2.49
C ARG A 597 4.56 -13.22 -1.50
N GLN A 598 5.88 -13.05 -1.46
CA GLN A 598 6.49 -11.93 -0.78
C GLN A 598 7.69 -11.37 -1.53
N ASP A 599 7.76 -10.05 -1.58
CA ASP A 599 8.83 -9.30 -2.20
C ASP A 599 9.60 -8.55 -1.09
N TRP A 600 10.93 -8.65 -1.05
CA TRP A 600 11.79 -7.92 -0.12
C TRP A 600 12.78 -7.06 -0.89
N GLY A 601 12.90 -5.79 -0.51
CA GLY A 601 14.11 -5.00 -0.72
C GLY A 601 14.93 -4.99 0.56
N VAL A 602 15.99 -5.80 0.66
CA VAL A 602 16.85 -5.92 1.85
C VAL A 602 18.06 -5.00 1.69
N PRO A 603 18.17 -3.89 2.44
CA PRO A 603 19.38 -3.09 2.44
C PRO A 603 20.53 -3.92 3.02
N VAL A 604 21.64 -3.97 2.30
CA VAL A 604 22.83 -4.73 2.67
C VAL A 604 24.01 -3.79 2.78
N ARG A 605 24.81 -3.97 3.82
CA ARG A 605 26.14 -3.39 3.96
C ARG A 605 27.16 -4.51 4.12
N LEU A 606 28.20 -4.48 3.31
CA LEU A 606 29.25 -5.47 3.32
C LEU A 606 30.33 -5.11 4.35
N ASP A 607 30.54 -6.00 5.31
CA ASP A 607 31.57 -5.87 6.33
C ASP A 607 32.29 -7.23 6.50
N PRO A 608 33.63 -7.28 6.58
CA PRO A 608 34.36 -8.54 6.81
C PRO A 608 33.92 -9.34 8.04
N GLU A 609 33.34 -8.70 9.05
CA GLU A 609 32.78 -9.33 10.26
C GLU A 609 31.27 -9.60 10.15
N GLY A 610 30.65 -9.33 9.00
CA GLY A 610 29.23 -9.56 8.75
C GLY A 610 28.86 -11.05 8.71
N ASP A 611 27.55 -11.33 8.75
CA ASP A 611 27.05 -12.71 8.73
C ASP A 611 27.32 -13.37 7.37
N GLY A 612 27.63 -14.65 7.39
CA GLY A 612 27.72 -15.51 6.19
C GLY A 612 26.35 -16.05 5.78
N ASN A 613 25.27 -15.68 6.47
CA ASN A 613 23.92 -16.19 6.23
C ASN A 613 22.92 -15.04 6.10
N LEU A 614 22.05 -15.12 5.10
CA LEU A 614 20.88 -14.27 4.96
C LEU A 614 19.62 -15.13 4.94
N ARG A 615 18.84 -15.04 6.03
CA ARG A 615 17.55 -15.71 6.17
C ARG A 615 16.41 -14.72 6.15
N LEU A 616 15.41 -14.99 5.32
CA LEU A 616 14.13 -14.29 5.24
C LEU A 616 13.02 -15.26 5.62
N VAL A 617 11.94 -14.76 6.21
CA VAL A 617 10.79 -15.59 6.61
C VAL A 617 9.57 -15.11 5.82
N MET A 618 9.02 -15.98 4.97
CA MET A 618 7.78 -15.72 4.27
C MET A 618 6.58 -16.07 5.15
N ALA A 619 6.57 -17.28 5.72
CA ALA A 619 5.57 -17.71 6.70
C ALA A 619 6.10 -18.90 7.52
N GLY A 620 5.80 -18.96 8.82
CA GLY A 620 6.07 -20.13 9.65
C GLY A 620 6.55 -19.81 11.07
N ALA A 621 6.86 -20.86 11.83
CA ALA A 621 7.43 -20.70 13.17
C ALA A 621 8.90 -20.25 13.08
N PRO A 622 9.31 -19.21 13.84
CA PRO A 622 10.70 -18.81 13.87
C PRO A 622 11.56 -19.95 14.44
N ARG A 623 12.60 -20.36 13.71
CA ARG A 623 13.64 -21.26 14.24
C ARG A 623 14.81 -20.42 14.78
N SER A 624 15.25 -20.75 16.00
CA SER A 624 16.40 -20.13 16.68
C SER A 624 17.66 -20.08 15.84
#